data_AF-A0ABD1SRU8-F1
#
_entry.id   AF-A0ABD1SRU8-F1
#
_cell.length_a   1.000
_cell.length_b   1.000
_cell.length_c   1.000
_cell.angle_alpha   90.00
_cell.angle_beta   90.00
_cell.angle_gamma   90.00
#
_symmetry.space_group_name_H-M   'P 1'
#
loop_
_entity.id
_entity.type
_entity.pdbx_description
1 polymer ?
#
loop_
_entity_poly.entity_id
_entity_poly.type
_entity_poly.pdbx_seq_one_letter_code
_entity_poly.pdbx_strand_id
1 'polypeptide(L)'
;MESPKKPLVFAYYVTGHGFGHATRVVEVVRNLIQAGHDVHVVTAAPDYVFTSEIQSPRLFIRKVLLDCGAVQADALTVDRLASLEMYVQTAVVPRASILSTEVEWLKSIKADLVVSDVVPVACRAAADAGIRSVCVSNFSWDFIYAEYVMVTGYHSRSIVWQIAEDYSHSEFLIRLPGYCPMPAFRDTVDVPLVVRRLHKSRAEVRKELGIGKDIKVLIYNFGGQPAGWKLKKEYLPDGWMCLVCGASEGQELPENFVKLPKDVYTPDLIAASDCMLGNITESPRTLSFVYFISV
;
A
#
# COMPACT_ATOMS: atom_id res chain seq x y z
N MET A 1 9.07 -34.59 -17.85
CA MET A 1 8.92 -34.19 -16.44
C MET A 1 9.89 -33.05 -16.22
N GLU A 2 9.40 -31.81 -16.07
CA GLU A 2 10.26 -30.72 -15.60
C GLU A 2 10.76 -31.06 -14.20
N SER A 3 12.06 -30.93 -13.97
CA SER A 3 12.64 -30.99 -12.62
C SER A 3 11.90 -30.00 -11.72
N PRO A 4 11.48 -30.36 -10.50
CA PRO A 4 10.80 -29.43 -9.62
C PRO A 4 11.68 -28.20 -9.42
N LYS A 5 11.18 -27.02 -9.81
CA LYS A 5 11.90 -25.75 -9.65
C LYS A 5 12.26 -25.59 -8.19
N LYS A 6 13.54 -25.36 -7.91
CA LYS A 6 14.03 -25.10 -6.55
C LYS A 6 13.26 -23.91 -5.96
N PRO A 7 12.73 -24.01 -4.73
CA PRO A 7 12.16 -22.87 -4.02
C PRO A 7 13.17 -21.74 -3.94
N LEU A 8 12.74 -20.53 -4.31
CA LEU A 8 13.50 -19.30 -4.12
C LEU A 8 13.06 -18.63 -2.82
N VAL A 9 13.95 -17.83 -2.23
CA VAL A 9 13.72 -17.02 -1.04
C VAL A 9 13.59 -15.55 -1.44
N PHE A 10 12.41 -14.98 -1.24
CA PHE A 10 12.12 -13.58 -1.53
C PHE A 10 12.16 -12.75 -0.23
N ALA A 11 12.87 -11.63 -0.27
CA ALA A 11 12.73 -10.58 0.75
C ALA A 11 11.83 -9.47 0.19
N TYR A 12 10.60 -9.38 0.68
CA TYR A 12 9.59 -8.45 0.19
C TYR A 12 9.42 -7.28 1.16
N TYR A 13 9.96 -6.13 0.80
CA TYR A 13 9.92 -4.91 1.59
C TYR A 13 8.66 -4.11 1.28
N VAL A 14 7.98 -3.65 2.33
CA VAL A 14 6.76 -2.86 2.24
C VAL A 14 6.97 -1.54 2.94
N THR A 15 6.73 -0.43 2.22
CA THR A 15 6.76 0.91 2.81
C THR A 15 5.90 0.98 4.07
N GLY A 16 6.35 1.79 5.03
CA GLY A 16 5.60 2.09 6.26
C GLY A 16 4.32 2.89 6.00
N HIS A 17 4.06 3.28 4.75
CA HIS A 17 2.95 4.15 4.38
C HIS A 17 1.65 3.41 4.10
N GLY A 18 0.74 3.42 5.07
CA GLY A 18 -0.67 3.07 4.87
C GLY A 18 -0.98 1.60 4.57
N PHE A 19 -2.25 1.21 4.73
CA PHE A 19 -2.71 -0.16 4.50
C PHE A 19 -2.82 -0.54 3.00
N GLY A 20 -2.89 0.44 2.10
CA GLY A 20 -2.98 0.20 0.65
C GLY A 20 -1.78 -0.57 0.10
N HIS A 21 -0.57 -0.23 0.53
CA HIS A 21 0.66 -0.92 0.16
C HIS A 21 0.70 -2.34 0.72
N ALA A 22 0.39 -2.51 2.01
CA ALA A 22 0.36 -3.85 2.62
C ALA A 22 -0.66 -4.78 1.93
N THR A 23 -1.88 -4.30 1.69
CA THR A 23 -2.95 -5.12 1.09
C THR A 23 -2.71 -5.51 -0.37
N ARG A 24 -2.03 -4.68 -1.18
CA ARG A 24 -1.64 -5.10 -2.54
C ARG A 24 -0.50 -6.13 -2.51
N VAL A 25 0.44 -5.99 -1.58
CA VAL A 25 1.56 -6.92 -1.42
C VAL A 25 1.06 -8.31 -1.01
N VAL A 26 0.00 -8.39 -0.19
CA VAL A 26 -0.64 -9.67 0.18
C VAL A 26 -0.92 -10.54 -1.05
N GLU A 27 -1.45 -9.97 -2.13
CA GLU A 27 -1.76 -10.75 -3.35
C GLU A 27 -0.51 -11.29 -4.03
N VAL A 28 0.54 -10.47 -4.12
CA VAL A 28 1.80 -10.88 -4.76
C VAL A 28 2.47 -11.97 -3.92
N VAL A 29 2.55 -11.77 -2.60
CA VAL A 29 3.12 -12.73 -1.65
C VAL A 29 2.34 -14.05 -1.68
N ARG A 30 1.00 -14.00 -1.72
CA ARG A 30 0.17 -15.20 -1.82
C ARG A 30 0.50 -16.01 -3.08
N ASN A 31 0.64 -15.35 -4.23
CA ASN A 31 0.97 -16.03 -5.49
C ASN A 31 2.41 -16.58 -5.50
N LEU A 32 3.39 -15.87 -4.93
CA LEU A 32 4.76 -16.39 -4.77
C LEU A 32 4.80 -17.65 -3.90
N ILE A 33 4.06 -17.65 -2.79
CA ILE A 33 3.95 -18.81 -1.90
C ILE A 33 3.24 -19.99 -2.60
N GLN A 34 2.16 -19.72 -3.34
CA GLN A 34 1.46 -20.75 -4.12
C GLN A 34 2.34 -21.36 -5.22
N ALA A 35 3.28 -20.58 -5.77
CA ALA A 35 4.30 -21.07 -6.69
C ALA A 35 5.42 -21.90 -6.01
N GLY A 36 5.36 -22.07 -4.68
CA GLY A 36 6.28 -22.91 -3.91
C GLY A 36 7.51 -22.18 -3.38
N HIS A 37 7.48 -20.85 -3.31
CA HIS A 37 8.59 -20.03 -2.82
C HIS A 37 8.41 -19.62 -1.34
N ASP A 38 9.52 -19.29 -0.70
CA ASP A 38 9.55 -18.75 0.66
C ASP A 38 9.60 -17.23 0.59
N VAL A 39 8.78 -16.55 1.40
CA VAL A 39 8.65 -15.09 1.34
C VAL A 39 8.78 -14.49 2.73
N HIS A 40 9.80 -13.65 2.90
CA HIS A 40 10.04 -12.83 4.07
C HIS A 40 9.50 -11.42 3.83
N VAL A 41 8.35 -11.10 4.42
CA VAL A 41 7.74 -9.78 4.36
C VAL A 41 8.38 -8.88 5.43
N VAL A 42 9.04 -7.80 5.00
CA VAL A 42 9.60 -6.77 5.89
C VAL A 42 8.65 -5.56 5.88
N THR A 43 8.02 -5.27 7.01
CA THR A 43 6.95 -4.26 7.05
C THR A 43 6.72 -3.72 8.46
N ALA A 44 6.18 -2.50 8.55
CA ALA A 44 5.63 -1.95 9.79
C ALA A 44 4.12 -2.21 9.96
N ALA A 45 3.42 -2.68 8.92
CA ALA A 45 1.98 -2.96 8.99
C ALA A 45 1.70 -4.12 9.97
N PRO A 46 0.54 -4.20 10.63
CA PRO A 46 0.19 -5.31 11.52
C PRO A 46 0.21 -6.69 10.85
N ASP A 47 0.55 -7.75 11.60
CA ASP A 47 0.63 -9.14 11.07
C ASP A 47 -0.69 -9.61 10.44
N TYR A 48 -1.82 -9.25 11.04
CA TYR A 48 -3.14 -9.69 10.60
C TYR A 48 -3.46 -9.30 9.15
N VAL A 49 -2.81 -8.25 8.62
CA VAL A 49 -2.99 -7.85 7.21
C VAL A 49 -2.56 -8.97 6.25
N PHE A 50 -1.53 -9.73 6.63
CA PHE A 50 -1.01 -10.84 5.83
C PHE A 50 -1.60 -12.17 6.29
N THR A 51 -1.69 -12.42 7.60
CA THR A 51 -2.07 -13.75 8.12
C THR A 51 -3.56 -14.07 8.01
N SER A 52 -4.43 -13.05 7.84
CA SER A 52 -5.85 -13.27 7.52
C SER A 52 -6.03 -13.91 6.14
N GLU A 53 -5.14 -13.61 5.20
CA GLU A 53 -5.26 -13.98 3.79
C GLU A 53 -4.26 -15.06 3.35
N ILE A 54 -3.22 -15.30 4.16
CA ILE A 54 -2.12 -16.21 3.85
C ILE A 54 -1.83 -17.09 5.08
N GLN A 55 -2.32 -18.32 5.03
CA GLN A 55 -2.04 -19.35 6.03
C GLN A 55 -1.06 -20.36 5.44
N SER A 56 0.24 -20.08 5.56
CA SER A 56 1.29 -20.92 4.99
C SER A 56 2.55 -20.90 5.85
N PRO A 57 3.25 -22.04 6.03
CA PRO A 57 4.55 -22.09 6.72
C PRO A 57 5.68 -21.41 5.92
N ARG A 58 5.42 -21.00 4.67
CA ARG A 58 6.37 -20.29 3.80
C ARG A 58 6.29 -18.77 3.90
N LEU A 59 5.37 -18.26 4.73
CA LEU A 59 5.26 -16.85 5.04
C LEU A 59 6.05 -16.54 6.32
N PHE A 60 7.00 -15.63 6.21
CA PHE A 60 7.76 -15.09 7.33
C PHE A 60 7.52 -13.60 7.40
N ILE A 61 7.23 -13.05 8.59
CA ILE A 61 6.99 -11.61 8.76
C ILE A 61 8.07 -11.06 9.70
N ARG A 62 8.76 -10.01 9.26
CA ARG A 62 9.75 -9.26 10.02
C ARG A 62 9.27 -7.83 10.20
N LYS A 63 9.03 -7.43 11.46
CA LYS A 63 8.55 -6.09 11.82
C LYS A 63 9.66 -5.07 11.86
N VAL A 64 9.76 -4.24 10.83
CA VAL A 64 10.73 -3.14 10.75
C VAL A 64 10.12 -1.96 9.99
N LEU A 65 10.37 -0.75 10.48
CA LEU A 65 10.06 0.50 9.81
C LEU A 65 11.33 1.03 9.15
N LEU A 66 11.39 1.04 7.82
CA LEU A 66 12.57 1.46 7.04
C LEU A 66 12.35 2.74 6.23
N ASP A 67 11.08 3.14 6.09
CA ASP A 67 10.67 4.44 5.62
C ASP A 67 9.35 4.80 6.32
N CYS A 68 8.91 6.03 6.12
CA CYS A 68 7.76 6.59 6.82
C CYS A 68 6.65 7.09 5.86
N GLY A 69 6.96 7.18 4.57
CA GLY A 69 6.11 7.78 3.55
C GLY A 69 5.63 9.19 3.88
N ALA A 70 4.35 9.47 3.61
CA ALA A 70 3.75 10.76 3.94
C ALA A 70 3.10 10.74 5.34
N VAL A 71 3.40 11.76 6.16
CA VAL A 71 2.67 12.07 7.39
C VAL A 71 1.34 12.70 7.00
N GLN A 72 0.25 12.03 7.36
CA GLN A 72 -1.11 12.51 7.13
C GLN A 72 -1.67 13.07 8.44
N ALA A 73 -2.24 14.28 8.39
CA ALA A 73 -3.03 14.84 9.49
C ALA A 73 -4.45 14.28 9.50
N ASP A 74 -4.99 14.03 8.30
CA ASP A 74 -6.27 13.38 8.04
C ASP A 74 -6.21 12.67 6.68
N ALA A 75 -7.30 12.00 6.29
CA ALA A 75 -7.32 11.21 5.06
C ALA A 75 -7.06 12.00 3.76
N LEU A 76 -7.11 13.33 3.80
CA LEU A 76 -6.98 14.24 2.66
C LEU A 76 -5.79 15.20 2.78
N THR A 77 -5.24 15.38 3.98
CA THR A 77 -4.21 16.39 4.27
C THR A 77 -2.88 15.76 4.64
N VAL A 78 -1.86 16.00 3.83
CA VAL A 78 -0.47 15.66 4.15
C VAL A 78 0.28 16.84 4.73
N ASP A 79 0.97 16.57 5.82
CA ASP A 79 2.01 17.45 6.36
C ASP A 79 3.34 17.14 5.69
N ARG A 80 3.66 17.96 4.68
CA ARG A 80 4.87 17.82 3.86
C ARG A 80 6.14 17.99 4.67
N LEU A 81 6.16 18.93 5.62
CA LEU A 81 7.33 19.22 6.44
C LEU A 81 7.57 18.07 7.43
N ALA A 82 6.52 17.66 8.15
CA ALA A 82 6.60 16.52 9.06
C ALA A 82 6.98 15.23 8.32
N SER A 83 6.53 15.04 7.08
CA SER A 83 6.93 13.89 6.25
C SER A 83 8.44 13.85 6.02
N LEU A 84 9.04 14.98 5.64
CA LEU A 84 10.48 15.08 5.40
C LEU A 84 11.28 14.92 6.71
N GLU A 85 10.83 15.54 7.80
CA GLU A 85 11.46 15.43 9.11
C GLU A 85 11.41 13.99 9.64
N MET A 86 10.26 13.33 9.53
CA MET A 86 10.10 11.93 9.91
C MET A 86 10.99 11.03 9.07
N TYR A 87 11.08 11.26 7.75
CA TYR A 87 11.97 10.48 6.89
C TYR A 87 13.44 10.64 7.27
N VAL A 88 13.87 11.85 7.67
CA VAL A 88 15.23 12.08 8.18
C VAL A 88 15.51 11.20 9.39
N GLN A 89 14.61 11.17 10.37
CA GLN A 89 14.80 10.38 11.59
C GLN A 89 14.73 8.87 11.33
N THR A 90 13.85 8.43 10.44
CA THR A 90 13.62 7.01 10.17
C THR A 90 14.68 6.41 9.24
N ALA A 91 15.11 7.11 8.20
CA ALA A 91 15.87 6.53 7.09
C ALA A 91 17.21 7.21 6.79
N VAL A 92 17.41 8.47 7.21
CA VAL A 92 18.66 9.21 6.94
C VAL A 92 19.63 9.12 8.11
N VAL A 93 19.21 9.49 9.32
CA VAL A 93 20.06 9.47 10.53
C VAL A 93 20.58 8.05 10.84
N PRO A 94 19.74 6.99 10.90
CA PRO A 94 20.20 5.63 11.18
C PRO A 94 20.66 4.87 9.92
N ARG A 95 20.86 5.53 8.77
CA ARG A 95 21.07 4.86 7.48
C ARG A 95 22.18 3.81 7.50
N ALA A 96 23.34 4.15 8.08
CA ALA A 96 24.49 3.26 8.10
C ALA A 96 24.21 1.96 8.86
N SER A 97 23.51 2.05 10.01
CA SER A 97 23.13 0.86 10.78
C SER A 97 21.99 0.09 10.14
N ILE A 98 21.05 0.76 9.45
CA ILE A 98 20.03 0.09 8.64
C ILE A 98 20.70 -0.73 7.55
N LEU A 99 21.58 -0.14 6.75
CA LEU A 99 22.24 -0.84 5.64
C LEU A 99 23.04 -2.04 6.13
N SER A 100 23.84 -1.90 7.20
CA SER A 100 24.60 -3.04 7.74
C SER A 100 23.67 -4.16 8.20
N THR A 101 22.60 -3.82 8.93
CA THR A 101 21.63 -4.79 9.45
C THR A 101 20.89 -5.51 8.32
N GLU A 102 20.43 -4.78 7.31
CA GLU A 102 19.68 -5.36 6.19
C GLU A 102 20.59 -6.22 5.31
N VAL A 103 21.84 -5.82 5.05
CA VAL A 103 22.80 -6.63 4.29
C VAL A 103 23.10 -7.95 5.00
N GLU A 104 23.36 -7.91 6.30
CA GLU A 104 23.59 -9.11 7.11
C GLU A 104 22.34 -10.01 7.13
N TRP A 105 21.17 -9.41 7.32
CA TRP A 105 19.91 -10.16 7.35
C TRP A 105 19.60 -10.83 6.01
N LEU A 106 19.70 -10.11 4.89
CA LEU A 106 19.50 -10.64 3.54
C LEU A 106 20.42 -11.83 3.24
N LYS A 107 21.69 -11.75 3.65
CA LYS A 107 22.66 -12.85 3.54
C LYS A 107 22.29 -14.03 4.45
N SER A 108 21.82 -13.76 5.67
CA SER A 108 21.46 -14.79 6.65
C SER A 108 20.30 -15.66 6.17
N ILE A 109 19.30 -15.06 5.52
CA ILE A 109 18.15 -15.78 4.95
C ILE A 109 18.46 -16.38 3.57
N LYS A 110 19.65 -16.10 3.01
CA LYS A 110 20.06 -16.50 1.66
C LYS A 110 19.05 -16.05 0.60
N ALA A 111 18.62 -14.78 0.68
CA ALA A 111 17.64 -14.24 -0.26
C ALA A 111 18.14 -14.35 -1.71
N ASP A 112 17.30 -14.88 -2.58
CA ASP A 112 17.55 -14.99 -4.02
C ASP A 112 17.14 -13.70 -4.76
N LEU A 113 16.11 -13.00 -4.27
CA LEU A 113 15.62 -11.76 -4.84
C LEU A 113 15.04 -10.83 -3.76
N VAL A 114 15.36 -9.54 -3.86
CA VAL A 114 14.69 -8.48 -3.10
C VAL A 114 13.57 -7.87 -3.94
N VAL A 115 12.37 -7.78 -3.38
CA VAL A 115 11.25 -7.07 -3.99
C VAL A 115 10.90 -5.90 -3.09
N SER A 116 10.81 -4.70 -3.66
CA SER A 116 10.51 -3.48 -2.90
C SER A 116 9.21 -2.86 -3.36
N ASP A 117 8.24 -2.80 -2.45
CA ASP A 117 7.08 -1.91 -2.53
C ASP A 117 7.51 -0.51 -2.07
N VAL A 118 8.35 0.11 -2.89
CA VAL A 118 8.90 1.47 -2.75
C VAL A 118 9.51 1.78 -1.39
N VAL A 119 10.24 0.81 -0.83
CA VAL A 119 11.21 1.05 0.24
C VAL A 119 12.57 1.35 -0.41
N PRO A 120 13.06 2.60 -0.39
CA PRO A 120 14.29 2.96 -1.13
C PRO A 120 15.49 2.16 -0.63
N VAL A 121 15.73 2.18 0.68
CA VAL A 121 16.93 1.58 1.30
C VAL A 121 17.05 0.07 1.03
N ALA A 122 15.94 -0.62 0.72
CA ALA A 122 15.96 -2.03 0.37
C ALA A 122 16.71 -2.30 -0.94
N CYS A 123 16.61 -1.41 -1.93
CA CYS A 123 17.31 -1.54 -3.22
C CYS A 123 18.82 -1.40 -3.03
N ARG A 124 19.23 -0.44 -2.17
CA ARG A 124 20.64 -0.26 -1.83
C ARG A 124 21.19 -1.42 -1.00
N ALA A 125 20.46 -1.87 0.03
CA ALA A 125 20.85 -3.03 0.83
C ALA A 125 20.99 -4.30 -0.02
N ALA A 126 20.10 -4.50 -1.01
CA ALA A 126 20.22 -5.61 -1.96
C ALA A 126 21.52 -5.53 -2.77
N ALA A 127 21.83 -4.36 -3.32
CA ALA A 127 23.07 -4.15 -4.08
C ALA A 127 24.33 -4.38 -3.22
N ASP A 128 24.35 -3.83 -2.01
CA ASP A 128 25.46 -4.01 -1.05
C ASP A 128 25.59 -5.49 -0.61
N ALA A 129 24.49 -6.25 -0.64
CA ALA A 129 24.47 -7.69 -0.38
C ALA A 129 24.85 -8.54 -1.62
N GLY A 130 24.94 -7.95 -2.81
CA GLY A 130 25.16 -8.67 -4.07
C GLY A 130 23.93 -9.42 -4.58
N ILE A 131 22.72 -8.98 -4.18
CA ILE A 131 21.43 -9.60 -4.52
C ILE A 131 20.68 -8.67 -5.49
N ARG A 132 20.03 -9.26 -6.49
CA ARG A 132 19.21 -8.49 -7.44
C ARG A 132 17.95 -7.96 -6.73
N SER A 133 17.52 -6.76 -7.12
CA SER A 133 16.28 -6.18 -6.60
C SER A 133 15.37 -5.70 -7.72
N VAL A 134 14.06 -5.77 -7.48
CA VAL A 134 13.03 -5.19 -8.35
C VAL A 134 12.08 -4.36 -7.51
N CYS A 135 11.52 -3.29 -8.09
CA CYS A 135 10.49 -2.50 -7.44
C CYS A 135 9.11 -2.81 -8.01
N VAL A 136 8.07 -2.76 -7.19
CA VAL A 136 6.67 -2.83 -7.63
C VAL A 136 5.97 -1.58 -7.14
N SER A 137 5.50 -0.71 -8.03
CA SER A 137 4.73 0.49 -7.65
C SER A 137 4.12 1.26 -8.80
N ASN A 138 3.21 2.18 -8.46
CA ASN A 138 2.70 3.24 -9.33
C ASN A 138 3.35 4.60 -9.01
N PHE A 139 3.99 4.80 -7.86
CA PHE A 139 4.72 6.05 -7.57
C PHE A 139 6.03 5.78 -6.85
N SER A 140 6.92 6.78 -6.77
CA SER A 140 8.16 6.68 -6.03
C SER A 140 8.33 7.85 -5.05
N TRP A 141 9.00 7.60 -3.92
CA TRP A 141 9.17 8.62 -2.87
C TRP A 141 10.04 9.81 -3.30
N ASP A 142 10.98 9.64 -4.23
CA ASP A 142 11.74 10.76 -4.80
C ASP A 142 10.83 11.71 -5.57
N PHE A 143 9.86 11.18 -6.33
CA PHE A 143 8.88 12.00 -7.03
C PHE A 143 7.96 12.75 -6.05
N ILE A 144 7.44 12.05 -5.04
CA ILE A 144 6.53 12.65 -4.04
C ILE A 144 7.27 13.72 -3.21
N TYR A 145 8.45 13.40 -2.69
CA TYR A 145 9.22 14.32 -1.86
C TYR A 145 9.85 15.47 -2.65
N ALA A 146 10.09 15.32 -3.96
CA ALA A 146 10.50 16.44 -4.79
C ALA A 146 9.50 17.60 -4.71
N GLU A 147 8.19 17.32 -4.78
CA GLU A 147 7.18 18.36 -4.59
C GLU A 147 7.16 18.93 -3.17
N TYR A 148 7.43 18.10 -2.14
CA TYR A 148 7.47 18.58 -0.76
C TYR A 148 8.61 19.57 -0.56
N VAL A 149 9.80 19.25 -1.08
CA VAL A 149 10.98 20.14 -1.05
C VAL A 149 10.72 21.45 -1.79
N MET A 150 9.98 21.43 -2.90
CA MET A 150 9.61 22.66 -3.61
C MET A 150 8.72 23.59 -2.77
N VAL A 151 7.92 23.04 -1.85
CA VAL A 151 7.02 23.80 -0.97
C VAL A 151 7.70 24.23 0.34
N THR A 152 8.47 23.35 0.97
CA THR A 152 9.07 23.58 2.31
C THR A 152 10.47 24.21 2.25
N GLY A 153 11.09 24.25 1.08
CA GLY A 153 12.44 24.78 0.87
C GLY A 153 13.50 23.70 0.62
N TYR A 154 14.61 24.10 -0.02
CA TYR A 154 15.60 23.19 -0.59
C TYR A 154 16.55 22.50 0.41
N HIS A 155 16.39 22.71 1.71
CA HIS A 155 17.25 22.11 2.74
C HIS A 155 17.21 20.58 2.73
N SER A 156 16.08 20.00 2.31
CA SER A 156 15.86 18.55 2.25
C SER A 156 16.10 17.96 0.86
N ARG A 157 16.70 18.70 -0.08
CA ARG A 157 16.89 18.23 -1.46
C ARG A 157 17.74 16.95 -1.51
N SER A 158 18.75 16.83 -0.66
CA SER A 158 19.62 15.65 -0.55
C SER A 158 18.83 14.35 -0.31
N ILE A 159 17.69 14.41 0.38
CA ILE A 159 16.80 13.27 0.61
C ILE A 159 16.30 12.70 -0.72
N VAL A 160 15.83 13.57 -1.61
CA VAL A 160 15.31 13.18 -2.93
C VAL A 160 16.39 12.50 -3.77
N TRP A 161 17.60 13.06 -3.79
CA TRP A 161 18.74 12.48 -4.50
C TRP A 161 19.12 11.11 -3.94
N GLN A 162 19.16 10.97 -2.61
CA GLN A 162 19.49 9.71 -1.97
C GLN A 162 18.44 8.63 -2.26
N ILE A 163 17.15 8.98 -2.25
CA ILE A 163 16.07 8.06 -2.62
C ILE A 163 16.19 7.63 -4.08
N ALA A 164 16.45 8.58 -4.99
CA ALA A 164 16.63 8.27 -6.41
C ALA A 164 17.88 7.40 -6.65
N GLU A 165 18.99 7.65 -5.94
CA GLU A 165 20.18 6.80 -5.97
C GLU A 165 19.83 5.37 -5.52
N ASP A 166 19.13 5.24 -4.39
CA ASP A 166 18.70 3.95 -3.86
C ASP A 166 17.86 3.17 -4.88
N TYR A 167 16.84 3.80 -5.46
CA TYR A 167 16.01 3.17 -6.50
C TYR A 167 16.79 2.82 -7.77
N SER A 168 17.86 3.54 -8.10
CA SER A 168 18.67 3.26 -9.29
C SER A 168 19.44 1.93 -9.21
N HIS A 169 19.53 1.32 -8.03
CA HIS A 169 20.07 -0.01 -7.82
C HIS A 169 19.05 -1.13 -8.08
N SER A 170 17.77 -0.79 -8.28
CA SER A 170 16.75 -1.73 -8.74
C SER A 170 16.98 -2.07 -10.21
N GLU A 171 16.82 -3.33 -10.56
CA GLU A 171 17.05 -3.81 -11.93
C GLU A 171 15.97 -3.30 -12.88
N PHE A 172 14.71 -3.35 -12.44
CA PHE A 172 13.59 -2.74 -13.16
C PHE A 172 12.41 -2.49 -12.21
N LEU A 173 11.52 -1.61 -12.66
CA LEU A 173 10.24 -1.35 -12.03
C LEU A 173 9.15 -2.20 -12.68
N ILE A 174 8.42 -2.97 -11.89
CA ILE A 174 7.09 -3.50 -12.23
C ILE A 174 6.08 -2.38 -11.95
N ARG A 175 5.64 -1.69 -13.00
CA ARG A 175 4.85 -0.47 -12.87
C ARG A 175 3.36 -0.78 -12.91
N LEU A 176 2.68 -0.34 -11.85
CA LEU A 176 1.23 -0.50 -11.69
C LEU A 176 0.47 0.66 -12.36
N PRO A 177 -0.81 0.47 -12.75
CA PRO A 177 -1.63 1.55 -13.32
C PRO A 177 -1.80 2.74 -12.38
N GLY A 178 -2.11 3.91 -12.95
CA GLY A 178 -2.22 5.17 -12.19
C GLY A 178 -0.87 5.71 -11.76
N TYR A 179 0.17 5.51 -12.58
CA TYR A 179 1.53 5.82 -12.19
C TYR A 179 1.92 7.29 -12.39
N CYS A 180 2.84 7.78 -11.56
CA CYS A 180 3.54 9.04 -11.76
C CYS A 180 4.88 8.82 -12.46
N PRO A 181 5.54 9.88 -12.96
CA PRO A 181 6.93 9.80 -13.40
C PRO A 181 7.84 9.23 -12.30
N MET A 182 8.65 8.24 -12.63
CA MET A 182 9.62 7.62 -11.72
C MET A 182 10.99 7.47 -12.41
N PRO A 183 11.70 8.59 -12.65
CA PRO A 183 12.90 8.61 -13.48
C PRO A 183 14.12 7.91 -12.86
N ALA A 184 14.06 7.57 -11.57
CA ALA A 184 15.10 6.82 -10.88
C ALA A 184 15.25 5.37 -11.42
N PHE A 185 14.19 4.81 -11.99
CA PHE A 185 14.21 3.47 -12.59
C PHE A 185 14.60 3.54 -14.07
N ARG A 186 15.58 2.73 -14.46
CA ARG A 186 16.08 2.68 -15.84
C ARG A 186 15.16 1.88 -16.76
N ASP A 187 14.70 0.75 -16.26
CA ASP A 187 13.86 -0.20 -16.99
C ASP A 187 12.51 -0.35 -16.30
N THR A 188 11.47 -0.59 -17.09
CA THR A 188 10.09 -0.68 -16.59
C THR A 188 9.30 -1.73 -17.36
N VAL A 189 8.55 -2.54 -16.62
CA VAL A 189 7.58 -3.51 -17.13
C VAL A 189 6.20 -3.08 -16.63
N ASP A 190 5.34 -2.66 -17.55
CA ASP A 190 3.96 -2.34 -17.22
C ASP A 190 3.14 -3.61 -17.01
N VAL A 191 2.37 -3.66 -15.93
CA VAL A 191 1.51 -4.80 -15.58
C VAL A 191 0.10 -4.33 -15.26
N PRO A 192 -0.92 -5.22 -15.36
CA PRO A 192 -2.27 -4.88 -14.91
C PRO A 192 -2.32 -4.63 -13.39
N LEU A 193 -3.44 -4.06 -12.95
CA LEU A 193 -3.67 -3.80 -11.53
C LEU A 193 -3.63 -5.11 -10.73
N VAL A 194 -2.92 -5.09 -9.60
CA VAL A 194 -2.97 -6.17 -8.62
C VAL A 194 -4.28 -6.06 -7.86
N VAL A 195 -5.18 -7.02 -8.08
CA VAL A 195 -6.51 -7.05 -7.47
C VAL A 195 -6.66 -8.26 -6.57
N ARG A 196 -7.38 -8.06 -5.46
CA ARG A 196 -7.78 -9.14 -4.57
C ARG A 196 -8.99 -9.87 -5.13
N ARG A 197 -9.03 -11.20 -4.98
CA ARG A 197 -10.15 -12.01 -5.46
C ARG A 197 -11.39 -11.77 -4.61
N LEU A 198 -12.56 -11.83 -5.23
CA LEU A 198 -13.81 -11.82 -4.48
C LEU A 198 -13.99 -13.13 -3.73
N HIS A 199 -14.40 -13.07 -2.48
CA HIS A 199 -14.83 -14.23 -1.70
C HIS A 199 -16.33 -14.48 -1.90
N LYS A 200 -17.11 -13.43 -2.15
CA LYS A 200 -18.56 -13.48 -2.35
C LYS A 200 -18.99 -12.69 -3.59
N SER A 201 -20.08 -13.13 -4.21
CA SER A 201 -20.73 -12.38 -5.27
C SER A 201 -21.48 -11.17 -4.73
N ARG A 202 -21.73 -10.17 -5.60
CA ARG A 202 -22.58 -9.01 -5.31
C ARG A 202 -23.93 -9.40 -4.72
N ALA A 203 -24.56 -10.46 -5.23
CA ALA A 203 -25.88 -10.90 -4.79
C ALA A 203 -25.85 -11.45 -3.35
N GLU A 204 -24.80 -12.20 -3.00
CA GLU A 204 -24.61 -12.75 -1.66
C GLU A 204 -24.38 -11.64 -0.64
N VAL A 205 -23.44 -10.72 -0.94
CA VAL A 205 -23.13 -9.59 -0.06
C VAL A 205 -24.36 -8.72 0.19
N ARG A 206 -25.11 -8.37 -0.87
CA ARG A 206 -26.33 -7.55 -0.74
C ARG A 206 -27.41 -8.27 0.05
N LYS A 207 -27.55 -9.59 -0.11
CA LYS A 207 -28.50 -10.39 0.68
C LYS A 207 -28.13 -10.41 2.16
N GLU A 208 -26.86 -10.60 2.49
CA GLU A 208 -26.37 -10.61 3.88
C GLU A 208 -26.56 -9.26 4.58
N LEU A 209 -26.38 -8.16 3.84
CA LEU A 209 -26.58 -6.80 4.34
C LEU A 209 -28.04 -6.34 4.29
N GLY A 210 -28.98 -7.17 3.80
CA GLY A 210 -30.39 -6.80 3.67
C GLY A 210 -30.67 -5.70 2.63
N ILE A 211 -29.78 -5.52 1.66
CA ILE A 211 -29.87 -4.47 0.63
C ILE A 211 -30.80 -4.91 -0.50
N GLY A 212 -31.92 -4.20 -0.67
CA GLY A 212 -32.89 -4.42 -1.75
C GLY A 212 -32.29 -4.24 -3.14
N LYS A 213 -32.90 -4.86 -4.17
CA LYS A 213 -32.38 -4.81 -5.55
C LYS A 213 -32.37 -3.39 -6.15
N ASP A 214 -33.32 -2.55 -5.75
CA ASP A 214 -33.51 -1.19 -6.29
C ASP A 214 -32.70 -0.13 -5.53
N ILE A 215 -31.97 -0.51 -4.49
CA ILE A 215 -31.16 0.42 -3.68
C ILE A 215 -29.79 0.59 -4.33
N LYS A 216 -29.39 1.83 -4.57
CA LYS A 216 -28.03 2.17 -5.01
C LYS A 216 -27.09 2.24 -3.81
N VAL A 217 -25.90 1.67 -3.96
CA VAL A 217 -24.96 1.55 -2.84
C VAL A 217 -23.70 2.35 -3.13
N LEU A 218 -23.40 3.31 -2.26
CA LEU A 218 -22.11 3.98 -2.18
C LEU A 218 -21.24 3.28 -1.14
N ILE A 219 -19.97 3.01 -1.42
CA ILE A 219 -18.99 2.64 -0.39
C ILE A 219 -18.11 3.85 -0.07
N TYR A 220 -18.09 4.24 1.20
CA TYR A 220 -17.26 5.31 1.73
C TYR A 220 -16.03 4.69 2.39
N ASN A 221 -14.85 4.87 1.80
CA ASN A 221 -13.63 4.21 2.24
C ASN A 221 -12.38 5.12 2.12
N PHE A 222 -11.93 5.63 3.25
CA PHE A 222 -10.75 6.51 3.37
C PHE A 222 -9.57 5.83 4.09
N GLY A 223 -9.41 4.51 3.93
CA GLY A 223 -8.14 3.84 4.26
C GLY A 223 -7.78 3.77 5.75
N GLY A 224 -8.77 3.80 6.64
CA GLY A 224 -8.57 3.70 8.10
C GLY A 224 -8.27 5.03 8.79
N GLN A 225 -8.18 6.14 8.05
CA GLN A 225 -8.14 7.48 8.61
C GLN A 225 -9.51 8.16 8.51
N PRO A 226 -9.90 8.96 9.51
CA PRO A 226 -11.11 9.76 9.41
C PRO A 226 -10.91 10.86 8.37
N ALA A 227 -11.85 10.98 7.42
CA ALA A 227 -11.88 12.13 6.51
C ALA A 227 -12.49 13.40 7.16
N GLY A 228 -12.85 13.34 8.45
CA GLY A 228 -13.31 14.51 9.21
C GLY A 228 -14.73 15.01 8.86
N TRP A 229 -15.47 14.29 8.02
CA TRP A 229 -16.80 14.72 7.58
C TRP A 229 -17.91 14.30 8.55
N LYS A 230 -18.79 15.24 8.90
CA LYS A 230 -20.06 14.93 9.54
C LYS A 230 -21.08 14.53 8.47
N LEU A 231 -21.22 13.22 8.28
CA LEU A 231 -22.14 12.64 7.29
C LEU A 231 -23.59 13.00 7.64
N LYS A 232 -24.37 13.41 6.64
CA LYS A 232 -25.78 13.78 6.79
C LYS A 232 -26.65 13.01 5.80
N LYS A 233 -27.91 12.79 6.17
CA LYS A 233 -28.86 11.99 5.38
C LYS A 233 -29.03 12.58 3.97
N GLU A 234 -29.09 13.90 3.87
CA GLU A 234 -29.27 14.66 2.63
C GLU A 234 -28.09 14.63 1.65
N TYR A 235 -26.94 14.05 2.03
CA TYR A 235 -25.81 13.89 1.10
C TYR A 235 -26.01 12.76 0.08
N LEU A 236 -26.97 11.87 0.33
CA LEU A 236 -27.34 10.80 -0.59
C LEU A 236 -28.71 11.09 -1.21
N PRO A 237 -28.88 10.86 -2.52
CA PRO A 237 -30.20 10.92 -3.15
C PRO A 237 -31.16 9.85 -2.59
N ASP A 238 -32.45 10.01 -2.84
CA ASP A 238 -33.44 8.97 -2.51
C ASP A 238 -33.10 7.65 -3.21
N GLY A 239 -33.31 6.53 -2.50
CA GLY A 239 -32.94 5.20 -2.99
C GLY A 239 -31.45 4.85 -2.88
N TRP A 240 -30.63 5.71 -2.27
CA TRP A 240 -29.22 5.41 -2.00
C TRP A 240 -28.97 5.03 -0.54
N MET A 241 -28.01 4.13 -0.35
CA MET A 241 -27.41 3.74 0.92
C MET A 241 -25.90 3.89 0.82
N CYS A 242 -25.25 4.25 1.93
CA CYS A 242 -23.80 4.32 2.02
C CYS A 242 -23.24 3.32 3.03
N LEU A 243 -22.30 2.47 2.61
CA LEU A 243 -21.54 1.60 3.49
C LEU A 243 -20.26 2.32 3.94
N VAL A 244 -20.11 2.55 5.25
CA VAL A 244 -19.02 3.36 5.83
C VAL A 244 -17.94 2.44 6.39
N CYS A 245 -16.78 2.42 5.73
CA CYS A 245 -15.60 1.68 6.18
C CYS A 245 -14.86 2.46 7.28
N GLY A 246 -14.41 1.78 8.33
CA GLY A 246 -13.51 2.36 9.33
C GLY A 246 -14.12 3.44 10.22
N ALA A 247 -15.46 3.49 10.37
CA ALA A 247 -16.12 4.45 11.25
C ALA A 247 -15.69 4.26 12.72
N SER A 248 -15.44 5.37 13.42
CA SER A 248 -14.98 5.36 14.81
C SER A 248 -15.98 4.68 15.75
N GLU A 249 -15.51 4.09 16.85
CA GLU A 249 -16.39 3.59 17.91
C GLU A 249 -17.22 4.75 18.49
N GLY A 250 -18.54 4.55 18.60
CA GLY A 250 -19.48 5.60 19.02
C GLY A 250 -19.83 6.65 17.95
N GLN A 251 -19.32 6.56 16.73
CA GLN A 251 -19.75 7.48 15.65
C GLN A 251 -21.21 7.21 15.29
N GLU A 252 -22.08 8.19 15.55
CA GLU A 252 -23.46 8.18 15.06
C GLU A 252 -23.48 8.42 13.55
N LEU A 253 -24.20 7.55 12.85
CA LEU A 253 -24.39 7.64 11.41
C LEU A 253 -25.89 7.86 11.11
N PRO A 254 -26.23 8.64 10.08
CA PRO A 254 -27.62 8.76 9.64
C PRO A 254 -28.17 7.41 9.17
N GLU A 255 -29.50 7.25 9.14
CA GLU A 255 -30.19 5.98 8.84
C GLU A 255 -29.77 5.32 7.51
N ASN A 256 -29.44 6.11 6.50
CA ASN A 256 -28.99 5.66 5.19
C ASN A 256 -27.47 5.41 5.10
N PHE A 257 -26.75 5.46 6.23
CA PHE A 257 -25.32 5.18 6.34
C PHE A 257 -25.11 4.00 7.30
N VAL A 258 -24.59 2.90 6.76
CA VAL A 258 -24.36 1.66 7.50
C VAL A 258 -22.89 1.56 7.90
N LYS A 259 -22.64 1.49 9.20
CA LYS A 259 -21.30 1.22 9.73
C LYS A 259 -20.89 -0.21 9.42
N LEU A 260 -19.77 -0.39 8.75
CA LEU A 260 -19.19 -1.71 8.51
C LEU A 260 -18.29 -2.15 9.67
N PRO A 261 -18.19 -3.48 9.93
CA PRO A 261 -17.17 -4.03 10.83
C PRO A 261 -15.75 -3.67 10.38
N LYS A 262 -14.82 -3.55 11.34
CA LYS A 262 -13.41 -3.19 11.08
C LYS A 262 -12.67 -4.25 10.24
N ASP A 263 -13.08 -5.51 10.36
CA ASP A 263 -12.49 -6.69 9.74
C ASP A 263 -13.22 -7.13 8.46
N VAL A 264 -14.13 -6.31 7.94
CA VAL A 264 -14.88 -6.66 6.73
C VAL A 264 -13.97 -6.78 5.51
N TYR A 265 -14.23 -7.79 4.68
CA TYR A 265 -13.50 -7.98 3.43
C TYR A 265 -13.94 -6.96 2.37
N THR A 266 -13.21 -5.85 2.28
CA THR A 266 -13.56 -4.70 1.43
C THR A 266 -13.79 -5.02 -0.06
N PRO A 267 -13.03 -5.94 -0.72
CA PRO A 267 -13.25 -6.24 -2.13
C PRO A 267 -14.67 -6.71 -2.47
N ASP A 268 -15.26 -7.54 -1.61
CA ASP A 268 -16.64 -8.01 -1.75
C ASP A 268 -17.64 -6.86 -1.67
N LEU A 269 -17.41 -5.91 -0.77
CA LEU A 269 -18.26 -4.73 -0.60
C LEU A 269 -18.13 -3.75 -1.77
N ILE A 270 -16.92 -3.57 -2.32
CA ILE A 270 -16.72 -2.74 -3.51
C ILE A 270 -17.50 -3.35 -4.68
N ALA A 271 -17.39 -4.67 -4.90
CA ALA A 271 -18.16 -5.36 -5.95
C ALA A 271 -19.68 -5.31 -5.72
N ALA A 272 -20.12 -5.21 -4.45
CA ALA A 272 -21.52 -5.07 -4.09
C ALA A 272 -22.07 -3.63 -4.18
N SER A 273 -21.17 -2.65 -4.39
CA SER A 273 -21.47 -1.22 -4.44
C SER A 273 -21.66 -0.75 -5.88
N ASP A 274 -22.48 0.28 -6.10
CA ASP A 274 -22.66 0.94 -7.39
C ASP A 274 -21.64 2.08 -7.58
N CYS A 275 -21.15 2.64 -6.48
CA CYS A 275 -20.13 3.69 -6.50
C CYS A 275 -19.17 3.54 -5.31
N MET A 276 -17.91 3.91 -5.50
CA MET A 276 -16.97 4.14 -4.41
C MET A 276 -16.69 5.63 -4.23
N LEU A 277 -16.55 6.06 -2.98
CA LEU A 277 -16.04 7.36 -2.55
C LEU A 277 -14.89 7.10 -1.58
N GLY A 278 -13.69 7.48 -1.97
CA GLY A 278 -12.50 7.21 -1.17
C GLY A 278 -11.25 7.84 -1.75
N ASN A 279 -10.13 7.62 -1.06
CA ASN A 279 -8.82 7.97 -1.57
C ASN A 279 -8.33 6.86 -2.51
N ILE A 280 -8.19 7.19 -3.80
CA ILE A 280 -7.61 6.31 -4.81
C ILE A 280 -6.27 6.91 -5.18
N THR A 281 -5.22 6.42 -4.53
CA THR A 281 -3.80 6.67 -4.80
C THR A 281 -3.27 8.10 -4.56
N GLU A 282 -2.05 8.13 -4.03
CA GLU A 282 -1.34 9.32 -3.60
C GLU A 282 -0.78 10.10 -4.81
N SER A 283 -1.19 11.38 -4.95
CA SER A 283 -0.61 12.34 -5.89
C SER A 283 0.03 13.48 -5.09
N PRO A 284 1.18 14.01 -5.50
CA PRO A 284 1.93 14.96 -4.69
C PRO A 284 1.27 16.37 -4.56
N ARG A 285 0.29 16.68 -5.43
CA ARG A 285 -0.49 17.93 -5.37
C ARG A 285 -1.80 17.81 -4.61
N THR A 286 -2.34 16.61 -4.45
CA THR A 286 -3.66 16.36 -3.87
C THR A 286 -3.75 14.88 -3.47
N LEU A 287 -3.96 14.58 -2.19
CA LEU A 287 -4.39 13.26 -1.80
C LEU A 287 -5.83 13.10 -2.23
N SER A 288 -6.15 11.93 -2.77
CA SER A 288 -7.51 11.59 -3.17
C SER A 288 -7.99 12.39 -4.36
N PHE A 289 -7.87 11.81 -5.54
CA PHE A 289 -9.03 11.92 -6.40
C PHE A 289 -10.19 11.21 -5.70
N VAL A 290 -11.19 11.99 -5.28
CA VAL A 290 -12.54 11.46 -5.08
C VAL A 290 -13.04 11.06 -6.45
N TYR A 291 -12.78 9.81 -6.85
CA TYR A 291 -13.43 9.26 -8.03
C TYR A 291 -14.77 8.68 -7.61
N PHE A 292 -15.82 9.04 -8.33
CA PHE A 292 -16.99 8.19 -8.49
C PHE A 292 -16.58 7.06 -9.45
N ILE A 293 -16.07 5.96 -8.94
CA ILE A 293 -15.95 4.75 -9.76
C ILE A 293 -17.34 4.12 -9.77
N SER A 294 -18.06 4.23 -10.89
CA SER A 294 -19.21 3.35 -11.15
C SER A 294 -18.63 1.94 -11.32
N VAL A 295 -18.93 1.05 -10.36
CA VAL A 295 -18.44 -0.34 -10.35
C VAL A 295 -19.37 -1.22 -11.18
#